data_AF-A0A2M7Z2L7-F1
#
_entry.id   AF-A0A2M7Z2L7-F1
#
_cell.length_a   1.000
_cell.length_b   1.000
_cell.length_c   1.000
_cell.angle_alpha   90.00
_cell.angle_beta   90.00
_cell.angle_gamma   90.00
#
_symmetry.space_group_name_H-M   'P 1'
#
loop_
_entity.id
_entity.type
_entity.pdbx_description
1 polymer ?
#
loop_
_entity_poly.entity_id
_entity_poly.type
_entity_poly.pdbx_seq_one_letter_code
_entity_poly.pdbx_strand_id
1 'polypeptide(L)'
;EILRKRGKEWAKKKAEREMREGIVASYIHPNKKIGVLLELNCETDFVAESQDFQNLAHELCLQIAAMRDEIPLFQQPWIRDENRTIKDLVQEYIAKLGENIAIKRFVRYEL
;
A
#
# COMPACT_ATOMS: atom_id res chain seq x y z
N GLU A 1 -27.64 6.12 -7.93
CA GLU A 1 -27.47 6.52 -6.50
C GLU A 1 -27.28 5.34 -5.54
N ILE A 2 -28.06 4.25 -5.67
CA ILE A 2 -27.97 3.03 -4.85
C ILE A 2 -26.56 2.40 -4.86
N LEU A 3 -25.92 2.30 -6.02
CA LEU A 3 -24.57 1.71 -6.15
C LEU A 3 -23.50 2.50 -5.38
N ARG A 4 -23.59 3.84 -5.37
CA ARG A 4 -22.64 4.71 -4.65
C ARG A 4 -22.78 4.55 -3.12
N LYS A 5 -24.02 4.41 -2.63
CA LYS A 5 -24.29 4.21 -1.20
C LYS A 5 -23.84 2.81 -0.74
N ARG A 6 -24.17 1.78 -1.52
CA ARG A 6 -23.71 0.40 -1.28
C ARG A 6 -22.19 0.27 -1.34
N GLY A 7 -21.52 0.95 -2.27
CA GLY A 7 -20.06 0.97 -2.35
C GLY A 7 -19.41 1.54 -1.09
N LYS A 8 -19.96 2.61 -0.52
CA LYS A 8 -19.46 3.19 0.76
C LYS A 8 -19.68 2.26 1.94
N GLU A 9 -20.85 1.63 2.04
CA GLU A 9 -21.15 0.66 3.12
C GLU A 9 -20.27 -0.59 3.02
N TRP A 10 -20.00 -1.07 1.81
CA TRP A 10 -19.13 -2.22 1.57
C TRP A 10 -17.66 -1.91 1.90
N ALA A 11 -17.16 -0.72 1.51
CA ALA A 11 -15.83 -0.26 1.89
C ALA A 11 -15.69 -0.15 3.42
N LYS A 12 -16.72 0.33 4.13
CA LYS A 12 -16.72 0.41 5.59
C LYS A 12 -16.67 -0.98 6.23
N LYS A 13 -17.49 -1.94 5.77
CA LYS A 13 -17.46 -3.32 6.27
C LYS A 13 -16.11 -4.00 6.06
N LYS A 14 -15.42 -3.72 4.95
CA LYS A 14 -14.07 -4.23 4.69
C LYS A 14 -13.03 -3.67 5.64
N ALA A 15 -13.11 -2.38 5.96
CA ALA A 15 -12.21 -1.74 6.92
C ALA A 15 -12.29 -2.37 8.33
N GLU A 16 -13.42 -2.97 8.68
CA GLU A 16 -13.67 -3.67 9.95
C GLU A 16 -13.20 -5.14 9.94
N ARG A 17 -12.79 -5.68 8.79
CA ARG A 17 -12.27 -7.05 8.71
C ARG A 17 -10.86 -7.12 9.27
N GLU A 18 -10.57 -8.23 9.94
CA GLU A 18 -9.26 -8.49 10.50
C GLU A 18 -8.28 -8.87 9.37
N MET A 19 -7.17 -8.13 9.26
CA MET A 19 -6.10 -8.39 8.28
C MET A 19 -4.92 -9.02 9.02
N ARG A 20 -4.89 -10.36 9.07
CA ARG A 20 -3.82 -11.13 9.74
C ARG A 20 -2.75 -11.63 8.78
N GLU A 21 -3.04 -11.66 7.49
CA GLU A 21 -2.11 -12.08 6.45
C GLU A 21 -1.41 -10.87 5.82
N GLY A 22 -0.38 -11.13 5.00
CA GLY A 22 0.40 -10.10 4.34
C GLY A 22 1.84 -10.49 4.10
N ILE A 23 2.68 -9.50 3.79
CA ILE A 23 4.11 -9.69 3.56
C ILE A 23 4.96 -8.60 4.20
N VAL A 24 6.22 -8.94 4.45
CA VAL A 24 7.27 -7.94 4.68
C VAL A 24 8.06 -7.77 3.40
N ALA A 25 7.95 -6.59 2.79
CA ALA A 25 8.70 -6.20 1.61
C ALA A 25 9.91 -5.35 1.98
N SER A 26 10.95 -5.40 1.15
CA SER A 26 12.15 -4.60 1.33
C SER A 26 12.62 -3.99 0.02
N TYR A 27 13.22 -2.81 0.10
CA TYR A 27 13.90 -2.19 -1.02
C TYR A 27 15.24 -1.61 -0.57
N ILE A 28 16.31 -1.95 -1.29
CA ILE A 28 17.63 -1.36 -1.09
C ILE A 28 17.97 -0.61 -2.37
N HIS A 29 18.19 0.70 -2.24
CA HIS A 29 18.55 1.52 -3.39
C HIS A 29 19.93 1.10 -3.93
N PRO A 30 20.19 1.11 -5.26
CA PRO A 30 21.42 0.57 -5.83
C PRO A 30 22.72 1.17 -5.28
N ASN A 31 22.71 2.43 -4.84
CA ASN A 31 23.87 3.07 -4.21
C ASN A 31 24.13 2.63 -2.76
N LYS A 32 23.28 1.77 -2.20
CA LYS A 32 23.34 1.22 -0.83
C LYS A 32 23.25 2.24 0.30
N LYS A 33 22.82 3.48 0.01
CA LYS A 33 22.64 4.55 1.00
C LYS A 33 21.21 4.68 1.52
N ILE A 34 20.23 4.09 0.84
CA ILE A 34 18.81 4.12 1.24
C ILE A 34 18.28 2.69 1.30
N GLY A 35 17.57 2.38 2.39
CA GLY A 35 16.90 1.10 2.58
C GLY A 35 15.50 1.27 3.17
N VAL A 36 14.56 0.45 2.74
CA VAL A 36 13.17 0.44 3.21
C VAL A 36 12.77 -0.97 3.62
N LEU A 37 12.05 -1.07 4.73
CA LEU A 37 11.28 -2.25 5.13
C LEU A 37 9.82 -1.84 5.32
N LEU A 38 8.90 -2.61 4.75
CA LEU A 38 7.47 -2.35 4.74
C LEU A 38 6.72 -3.62 5.15
N GLU A 39 5.82 -3.51 6.13
CA GLU A 39 4.82 -4.53 6.43
C GLU A 39 3.48 -4.12 5.80
N LEU A 40 3.00 -4.93 4.85
CA LEU A 40 1.75 -4.74 4.13
C LEU A 40 0.82 -5.92 4.43
N ASN A 41 -0.36 -5.64 4.97
CA ASN A 41 -1.35 -6.63 5.36
C ASN A 41 -2.51 -6.73 4.36
N CYS A 42 -3.07 -7.93 4.24
CA CYS A 42 -4.30 -8.26 3.52
C CYS A 42 -5.16 -9.26 4.33
N GLU A 43 -6.27 -9.74 3.77
CA GLU A 43 -7.18 -10.65 4.47
C GLU A 43 -6.75 -12.12 4.32
N THR A 44 -6.24 -12.52 3.15
CA THR A 44 -5.85 -13.92 2.87
C THR A 44 -4.41 -14.07 2.37
N ASP A 45 -3.87 -15.27 2.56
CA ASP A 45 -2.58 -15.73 2.05
C ASP A 45 -2.56 -15.76 0.50
N PHE A 46 -3.66 -16.17 -0.12
CA PHE A 46 -3.81 -16.17 -1.59
C PHE A 46 -3.57 -14.78 -2.20
N VAL A 47 -4.08 -13.71 -1.57
CA VAL A 47 -3.79 -12.35 -2.03
C VAL A 47 -2.36 -11.95 -1.70
N ALA A 48 -1.84 -12.30 -0.52
CA ALA A 48 -0.45 -12.02 -0.14
C ALA A 48 0.56 -12.59 -1.15
N GLU A 49 0.29 -13.77 -1.71
CA GLU A 49 1.14 -14.45 -2.70
C GLU A 49 0.93 -13.96 -4.14
N SER A 50 -0.12 -13.17 -4.41
CA SER A 50 -0.44 -12.71 -5.76
C SER A 50 0.59 -11.71 -6.31
N GLN A 51 0.88 -11.80 -7.61
CA GLN A 51 1.81 -10.87 -8.27
C GLN A 51 1.38 -9.40 -8.12
N ASP A 52 0.07 -9.14 -8.14
CA ASP A 52 -0.47 -7.80 -7.95
C ASP A 52 -0.16 -7.24 -6.56
N PHE A 53 -0.33 -8.03 -5.50
CA PHE A 53 0.00 -7.59 -4.13
C PHE A 53 1.50 -7.37 -3.94
N GLN A 54 2.33 -8.25 -4.52
CA GLN A 54 3.79 -8.11 -4.53
C GLN A 54 4.23 -6.83 -5.26
N ASN A 55 3.59 -6.52 -6.39
CA ASN A 55 3.83 -5.29 -7.14
C ASN A 55 3.46 -4.05 -6.32
N LEU A 56 2.29 -4.05 -5.66
CA LEU A 56 1.89 -2.95 -4.79
C LEU A 56 2.93 -2.71 -3.68
N ALA A 57 3.38 -3.77 -3.00
CA ALA A 57 4.37 -3.66 -1.94
C ALA A 57 5.70 -3.09 -2.45
N HIS A 58 6.14 -3.51 -3.65
CA HIS A 58 7.33 -2.97 -4.30
C HIS A 58 7.19 -1.47 -4.60
N GLU A 59 6.07 -1.05 -5.20
CA GLU A 59 5.79 0.34 -5.52
C GLU A 59 5.74 1.24 -4.28
N LEU A 60 5.12 0.74 -3.20
CA LEU A 60 5.12 1.43 -1.91
C LEU A 60 6.54 1.56 -1.34
N CYS A 61 7.39 0.54 -1.47
CA CYS A 61 8.78 0.64 -1.04
C CYS A 61 9.57 1.68 -1.84
N LEU A 62 9.36 1.76 -3.17
CA LEU A 62 9.97 2.77 -4.02
C LEU A 62 9.52 4.19 -3.63
N GLN A 63 8.22 4.36 -3.37
CA GLN A 63 7.67 5.62 -2.88
C GLN A 63 8.35 6.06 -1.59
N ILE A 64 8.39 5.17 -0.58
CA ILE A 64 8.98 5.46 0.73
C ILE A 64 10.48 5.78 0.57
N ALA A 65 11.19 5.10 -0.33
CA ALA A 65 12.61 5.38 -0.54
C ALA A 65 12.85 6.79 -1.10
N ALA A 66 12.01 7.22 -2.04
CA ALA A 66 12.16 8.46 -2.79
C ALA A 66 11.73 9.72 -2.02
N MET A 67 10.68 9.63 -1.21
CA MET A 67 10.10 10.80 -0.54
C MET A 67 10.61 10.92 0.90
N ARG A 68 11.09 12.12 1.28
CA ARG A 68 11.45 12.46 2.66
C ARG A 68 10.27 13.18 3.34
N ASP A 69 10.06 12.86 4.61
CA ASP A 69 8.83 13.05 5.38
C ASP A 69 8.45 14.50 5.74
N GLU A 70 7.68 15.18 4.87
CA GLU A 70 6.93 16.38 5.27
C GLU A 70 5.40 16.13 5.34
N ILE A 71 4.91 15.10 4.65
CA ILE A 71 3.49 14.82 4.48
C ILE A 71 3.23 13.32 4.72
N PRO A 72 2.14 12.92 5.41
CA PRO A 72 1.79 11.53 5.62
C PRO A 72 1.75 10.71 4.32
N LEU A 73 2.30 9.49 4.33
CA LEU A 73 2.46 8.64 3.14
C LEU A 73 1.22 8.56 2.25
N PHE A 74 0.04 8.36 2.83
CA PHE A 74 -1.23 8.25 2.09
C PHE A 74 -1.63 9.52 1.32
N GLN A 75 -1.15 10.69 1.75
CA GLN A 75 -1.43 11.98 1.12
C GLN A 75 -0.35 12.38 0.11
N GLN A 76 0.76 11.65 0.05
CA GLN A 76 1.83 11.95 -0.90
C GLN A 76 1.36 11.67 -2.33
N PRO A 77 1.74 12.55 -3.29
CA PRO A 77 1.67 12.22 -4.71
C PRO A 77 2.50 10.96 -4.98
N TRP A 78 1.99 10.09 -5.85
CA TRP A 78 2.71 8.89 -6.25
C TRP A 78 3.85 9.26 -7.20
N ILE A 79 5.06 8.78 -6.90
CA ILE A 79 6.27 9.12 -7.68
C ILE A 79 6.21 8.75 -9.18
N ARG A 80 5.29 7.87 -9.59
CA ARG A 80 5.09 7.52 -11.02
C ARG A 80 3.97 8.29 -11.70
N ASP A 81 3.09 8.91 -10.95
CA ASP A 81 2.00 9.74 -11.45
C ASP A 81 1.55 10.71 -10.37
N GLU A 82 2.04 11.94 -10.44
CA GLU A 82 1.78 12.99 -9.46
C GLU A 82 0.31 13.44 -9.42
N ASN A 83 -0.51 13.05 -10.40
CA ASN A 83 -1.94 13.34 -10.39
C ASN A 83 -2.73 12.44 -9.43
N ARG A 84 -2.07 11.43 -8.85
CA ARG A 84 -2.66 10.43 -7.98
C ARG A 84 -1.92 10.38 -6.65
N THR A 85 -2.64 10.11 -5.58
CA THR A 85 -2.02 9.89 -4.26
C THR A 85 -1.74 8.41 -4.02
N ILE A 86 -0.89 8.11 -3.04
CA ILE A 86 -0.70 6.73 -2.56
C ILE A 86 -2.00 6.11 -2.03
N LYS A 87 -2.89 6.92 -1.44
CA LYS A 87 -4.22 6.45 -1.07
C LYS A 87 -5.01 5.95 -2.29
N ASP A 88 -4.97 6.69 -3.41
CA ASP A 88 -5.68 6.29 -4.63
C ASP A 88 -5.10 5.00 -5.21
N LEU A 89 -3.78 4.85 -5.17
CA LEU A 89 -3.11 3.61 -5.58
C LEU A 89 -3.58 2.42 -4.72
N VAL A 90 -3.53 2.54 -3.38
CA VAL A 90 -3.96 1.45 -2.49
C VAL A 90 -5.45 1.12 -2.69
N GLN A 91 -6.30 2.13 -2.88
CA GLN A 91 -7.73 1.91 -3.14
C GLN A 91 -8.00 1.22 -4.48
N GLU A 92 -7.21 1.50 -5.52
CA GLU A 92 -7.27 0.77 -6.78
C GLU A 92 -7.00 -0.72 -6.57
N TYR A 93 -5.94 -1.05 -5.82
CA TYR A 93 -5.60 -2.45 -5.53
C TYR A 93 -6.64 -3.13 -4.63
N ILE A 94 -7.21 -2.44 -3.65
CA ILE A 94 -8.34 -2.95 -2.84
C ILE A 94 -9.56 -3.29 -3.72
N ALA A 95 -9.85 -2.42 -4.69
CA ALA A 95 -10.95 -2.66 -5.64
C ALA A 95 -10.63 -3.82 -6.58
N LYS A 96 -9.39 -3.90 -7.09
CA LYS A 96 -8.92 -4.95 -8.00
C LYS A 96 -8.91 -6.32 -7.34
N LEU A 97 -8.36 -6.42 -6.12
CA LEU A 97 -8.13 -7.67 -5.42
C LEU A 97 -9.35 -8.13 -4.62
N GLY A 98 -10.29 -7.24 -4.33
CA GLY A 98 -11.49 -7.63 -3.60
C GLY A 98 -11.27 -7.85 -2.10
N GLU A 99 -10.10 -7.51 -1.55
CA GLU A 99 -9.77 -7.55 -0.13
C GLU A 99 -9.38 -6.17 0.42
N ASN A 100 -9.44 -6.01 1.74
CA ASN A 100 -8.83 -4.88 2.41
C ASN A 100 -7.29 -5.00 2.39
N ILE A 101 -6.61 -3.85 2.28
CA ILE A 101 -5.15 -3.78 2.26
C ILE A 101 -4.73 -2.63 3.16
N ALA A 102 -3.76 -2.88 4.03
CA ALA A 102 -3.27 -1.87 4.96
C ALA A 102 -1.75 -1.87 5.06
N ILE A 103 -1.18 -0.67 5.01
CA ILE A 103 0.21 -0.42 5.39
C ILE A 103 0.25 -0.41 6.92
N LYS A 104 0.83 -1.44 7.53
CA LYS A 104 0.86 -1.59 8.99
C LYS A 104 1.96 -0.76 9.63
N ARG A 105 3.16 -0.85 9.06
CA ARG A 105 4.34 -0.09 9.47
C ARG A 105 5.39 -0.14 8.38
N PHE A 106 6.28 0.84 8.38
CA PHE A 106 7.47 0.82 7.57
C PHE A 106 8.59 1.55 8.30
N VAL A 107 9.82 1.32 7.86
CA VAL A 107 10.99 2.08 8.27
C VAL A 107 11.82 2.39 7.03
N ARG A 108 12.39 3.59 7.02
CA ARG A 108 13.32 4.07 6.01
C ARG A 108 14.64 4.41 6.70
N TYR A 109 15.73 3.86 6.17
CA TYR A 109 17.09 4.20 6.58
C TYR A 109 17.76 4.99 5.47
N GLU A 110 18.56 5.96 5.87
CA GLU A 110 19.37 6.77 4.98
C GLU A 110 20.69 7.15 5.65
N LEU A 111 21.79 7.06 4.89
CA LEU A 111 23.13 7.48 5.29
C LEU A 111 23.38 8.97 5.00
#